data_AF-A0A178VH12-F1
#
_entry.id   AF-A0A178VH12-F1
#
_cell.length_a   1.000
_cell.length_b   1.000
_cell.length_c   1.000
_cell.angle_alpha   90.00
_cell.angle_beta   90.00
_cell.angle_gamma   90.00
#
_symmetry.space_group_name_H-M   'P 1'
#
loop_
_entity.id
_entity.type
_entity.pdbx_description
1 polymer ?
#
loop_
_entity_poly.entity_id
_entity_poly.type
_entity_poly.pdbx_seq_one_letter_code
_entity_poly.pdbx_strand_id
1 'polypeptide(L)'
;MFNSLLKGYQEEVDNITKRAKFGENAFLNIYQKLYEAPDPFPALASIAEQDRKLSEVESENRKMKVELEEFRTEATHLKNQQATIRRLEERNRQLEQQMEEKIKEVVEIKQRNLAEENQKTMELLKDREQALQDQLRQAKDSVSTMQKLHELAQNQLFELRAQSDEETAGKQSEVSLLMDEVERAQTRLLTLEREKGHLRSQLQTANEDTDNKKSDNIDSNSMLENSLTAKEKIISELNMEIHNVETALANERESHVAEIKKLNSLLNKKDTIIEEMKKELQERPSAKLVDDLRKKVKILQAVGYNSIEAEDWDAATTGEEMSKMESLLLDKNRKMEHEVTQLKVQLSEKASLLEKAEAKGEELTAKVNEQQRLIQKLEDDILKGYGSKERKGALFDEWEFSEAGVAEQSEPMDQKHVPSEQDQSSMLKVICSQRDRFRARLRETEEEIRRLKEKIGFLTDELEKTKADNVKLYGKIRYVQDYNHDKVVSRGSKKYVEDLESGFSSDVESKYKKIYEDDINPFAAFSKKEREQRIKDLGIRDRITLSSGRFLLGNKYARTFAFFYTIGLHVLVFTCLYRMSAYSYLSHGAEETLMTEATTNLPHGL
;
A
#
# COMPACT_ATOMS: atom_id res chain seq x y z
N MET A 1 58.41 -61.36 125.27
CA MET A 1 58.09 -60.31 124.28
C MET A 1 58.69 -60.57 122.89
N PHE A 2 59.94 -61.03 122.77
CA PHE A 2 60.61 -61.21 121.48
C PHE A 2 59.92 -62.20 120.51
N ASN A 3 59.40 -63.33 121.00
CA ASN A 3 58.75 -64.34 120.14
C ASN A 3 57.43 -63.87 119.50
N SER A 4 56.69 -62.97 120.17
CA SER A 4 55.43 -62.44 119.61
C SER A 4 55.70 -61.45 118.48
N LEU A 5 56.74 -60.62 118.63
CA LEU A 5 57.14 -59.66 117.61
C LEU A 5 57.71 -60.37 116.38
N LEU A 6 58.53 -61.42 116.59
CA LEU A 6 59.06 -62.22 115.50
C LEU A 6 57.95 -62.92 114.70
N LYS A 7 56.92 -63.43 115.39
CA LYS A 7 55.77 -64.07 114.74
C LYS A 7 54.91 -63.05 113.97
N GLY A 8 54.67 -61.86 114.54
CA GLY A 8 53.98 -60.78 113.83
C GLY A 8 54.76 -60.28 112.60
N TYR A 9 56.09 -60.18 112.69
CA TYR A 9 56.94 -59.85 111.56
C TYR A 9 56.86 -60.93 110.46
N GLN A 10 56.88 -62.21 110.84
CA GLN A 10 56.73 -63.32 109.89
C GLN A 10 55.35 -63.31 109.21
N GLU A 11 54.27 -63.07 109.96
CA GLU A 11 52.91 -62.95 109.41
C GLU A 11 52.80 -61.77 108.44
N GLU A 12 53.44 -60.64 108.72
CA GLU A 12 53.45 -59.48 107.81
C GLU A 12 54.25 -59.77 106.54
N VAL A 13 55.42 -60.41 106.66
CA VAL A 13 56.21 -60.87 105.49
C VAL A 13 55.41 -61.86 104.63
N ASP A 14 54.68 -62.79 105.25
CA ASP A 14 53.83 -63.73 104.54
C ASP A 14 52.64 -63.04 103.86
N ASN A 15 52.03 -62.03 104.49
CA ASN A 15 50.95 -61.24 103.90
C ASN A 15 51.43 -60.39 102.72
N ILE A 16 52.59 -59.75 102.85
CA ILE A 16 53.24 -59.01 101.76
C ILE A 16 53.52 -59.97 100.59
N THR A 17 54.05 -61.15 100.89
CA THR A 17 54.35 -62.17 99.88
C THR A 17 53.08 -62.67 99.18
N LYS A 18 51.97 -62.87 99.91
CA LYS A 18 50.68 -63.24 99.32
C LYS A 18 50.10 -62.14 98.44
N ARG A 19 50.18 -60.88 98.87
CA ARG A 19 49.70 -59.74 98.09
C ARG A 19 50.54 -59.51 96.83
N ALA A 20 51.85 -59.67 96.92
CA ALA A 20 52.76 -59.62 95.79
C ALA A 20 52.43 -60.73 94.78
N LYS A 21 52.30 -61.98 95.23
CA LYS A 21 51.92 -63.11 94.37
C LYS A 21 50.54 -62.95 93.74
N PHE A 22 49.57 -62.40 94.47
CA PHE A 22 48.24 -62.11 93.92
C PHE A 22 48.30 -61.02 92.84
N GLY A 23 49.04 -59.94 93.09
CA GLY A 23 49.24 -58.85 92.12
C GLY A 23 49.97 -59.33 90.86
N GLU A 24 51.03 -60.14 91.03
CA GLU A 24 51.76 -60.76 89.93
C GLU A 24 50.86 -61.70 89.12
N ASN A 25 50.06 -62.54 89.79
CA ASN A 25 49.15 -63.45 89.10
C ASN A 25 48.04 -62.71 88.36
N ALA A 26 47.45 -61.65 88.96
CA ALA A 26 46.46 -60.81 88.31
C ALA A 26 47.04 -60.07 87.10
N PHE A 27 48.26 -59.54 87.22
CA PHE A 27 48.98 -58.92 86.11
C PHE A 27 49.24 -59.91 84.98
N LEU A 28 49.75 -61.11 85.30
CA LEU A 28 50.02 -62.16 84.32
C LEU A 28 48.74 -62.63 83.63
N ASN A 29 47.61 -62.72 84.34
CA ASN A 29 46.33 -63.08 83.74
C ASN A 29 45.87 -62.05 82.71
N ILE A 30 45.93 -60.76 83.06
CA ILE A 30 45.59 -59.66 82.13
C ILE A 30 46.57 -59.65 80.95
N TYR A 31 47.87 -59.75 81.22
CA TYR A 31 48.91 -59.78 80.21
C TYR A 31 48.71 -60.95 79.24
N GLN A 32 48.44 -62.16 79.74
CA GLN A 32 48.19 -63.33 78.90
C GLN A 32 46.96 -63.12 78.01
N LYS A 33 45.88 -62.55 78.55
CA LYS A 33 44.67 -62.24 77.75
C LYS A 33 44.92 -61.17 76.69
N LEU A 34 45.76 -60.18 76.98
CA LEU A 34 46.13 -59.14 76.00
C LEU A 34 47.11 -59.66 74.95
N TYR A 35 48.01 -60.56 75.34
CA TYR A 35 49.04 -61.16 74.47
C TYR A 35 48.44 -62.22 73.53
N GLU A 36 47.47 -63.00 74.01
CA GLU A 36 46.72 -63.97 73.19
C GLU A 36 45.65 -63.29 72.32
N ALA A 37 45.35 -62.01 72.53
CA ALA A 37 44.40 -61.28 71.70
C ALA A 37 44.95 -61.11 70.27
N PRO A 38 44.15 -61.41 69.24
CA PRO A 38 44.56 -61.18 67.86
C PRO A 38 44.76 -59.68 67.59
N ASP A 39 45.71 -59.36 66.71
CA ASP A 39 45.99 -57.99 66.28
C ASP A 39 44.71 -57.34 65.70
N PRO A 40 44.25 -56.19 66.26
CA PRO A 40 43.05 -55.51 65.76
C PRO A 40 43.27 -54.76 64.44
N PHE A 41 44.52 -54.49 64.03
CA PHE A 41 44.81 -53.67 62.86
C PHE A 41 44.20 -54.21 61.55
N PRO A 42 44.28 -55.52 61.20
CA PRO A 42 43.71 -56.03 59.96
C PRO A 42 42.18 -55.87 59.89
N ALA A 43 41.48 -56.03 61.02
CA ALA A 43 40.04 -55.86 61.09
C ALA A 43 39.64 -54.38 60.90
N LEU A 44 40.35 -53.47 61.56
CA LEU A 44 40.14 -52.02 61.42
C LEU A 44 40.47 -51.53 60.01
N ALA A 45 41.56 -52.02 59.41
CA ALA A 45 41.94 -51.68 58.04
C ALA A 45 40.89 -52.15 57.02
N SER A 46 40.33 -53.35 57.21
CA SER A 46 39.26 -53.87 56.35
C SER A 46 37.97 -53.05 56.46
N ILE A 47 37.59 -52.65 57.67
CA ILE A 47 36.42 -51.79 57.91
C ILE A 47 36.64 -50.42 57.24
N ALA A 48 37.82 -49.82 57.40
CA ALA A 48 38.14 -48.53 56.78
C ALA A 48 38.08 -48.60 55.24
N GLU A 49 38.54 -49.71 54.63
CA GLU A 49 38.44 -49.90 53.17
C GLU A 49 36.99 -50.11 52.72
N GLN A 50 36.19 -50.83 53.49
CA GLN A 50 34.75 -51.03 53.22
C GLN A 50 33.97 -49.71 53.34
N ASP A 51 34.23 -48.90 54.36
CA ASP A 51 33.62 -47.58 54.53
C ASP A 51 33.98 -46.64 53.38
N ARG A 52 35.22 -46.70 52.88
CA ARG A 52 35.63 -45.93 51.70
C ARG A 52 34.84 -46.34 50.46
N LYS A 53 34.71 -47.65 50.21
CA LYS A 53 33.92 -48.19 49.09
C LYS A 53 32.44 -47.84 49.23
N LEU A 54 31.89 -47.90 50.45
CA LEU A 54 30.51 -47.52 50.71
C LEU A 54 30.27 -46.03 50.40
N SER A 55 31.18 -45.15 50.84
CA SER A 55 31.12 -43.72 50.56
C SER A 55 31.20 -43.42 49.05
N GLU A 56 32.09 -44.11 48.32
CA GLU A 56 32.19 -44.01 46.86
C GLU A 56 30.86 -44.38 46.18
N VAL A 57 30.29 -45.55 46.52
CA VAL A 57 29.01 -46.04 45.99
C VAL A 57 27.84 -45.12 46.37
N GLU A 58 27.80 -44.59 47.58
CA GLU A 58 26.79 -43.62 47.99
C GLU A 58 26.90 -42.30 47.22
N SER A 59 28.11 -41.87 46.88
CA SER A 59 28.33 -40.69 46.05
C SER A 59 27.84 -40.91 44.62
N GLU A 60 28.10 -42.09 44.05
CA GLU A 60 27.62 -42.47 42.72
C GLU A 60 26.10 -42.61 42.68
N ASN A 61 25.50 -43.23 43.72
CA ASN A 61 24.05 -43.34 43.84
C ASN A 61 23.39 -41.96 43.94
N ARG A 62 24.01 -41.02 44.67
CA ARG A 62 23.57 -39.62 44.72
C ARG A 62 23.66 -38.96 43.35
N LYS A 63 24.77 -39.11 42.63
CA LYS A 63 24.93 -38.56 41.25
C LYS A 63 23.88 -39.13 40.29
N MET A 64 23.71 -40.45 40.25
CA MET A 64 22.71 -41.10 39.40
C MET A 64 21.28 -40.65 39.72
N LYS A 65 20.96 -40.39 41.00
CA LYS A 65 19.65 -39.84 41.38
C LYS A 65 19.43 -38.43 40.83
N VAL A 66 20.46 -37.58 40.89
CA VAL A 66 20.40 -36.22 40.33
C VAL A 66 20.22 -36.29 38.82
N GLU A 67 21.02 -37.10 38.11
CA GLU A 67 20.89 -37.28 36.66
C GLU A 67 19.50 -37.81 36.26
N LEU A 68 18.95 -38.77 37.01
CA LEU A 68 17.60 -39.26 36.79
C LEU A 68 16.52 -38.18 37.01
N GLU A 69 16.73 -37.29 37.98
CA GLU A 69 15.82 -36.18 38.23
C GLU A 69 15.92 -35.12 37.13
N GLU A 70 17.12 -34.81 36.66
CA GLU A 70 17.37 -33.96 35.50
C GLU A 70 16.68 -34.51 34.25
N PHE A 71 16.89 -35.79 33.91
CA PHE A 71 16.21 -36.42 32.76
C PHE A 71 14.69 -36.43 32.90
N ARG A 72 14.16 -36.60 34.12
CA ARG A 72 12.72 -36.49 34.35
C ARG A 72 12.21 -35.08 34.07
N THR A 73 12.93 -34.05 34.52
CA THR A 73 12.55 -32.66 34.26
C THR A 73 12.61 -32.34 32.77
N GLU A 74 13.65 -32.77 32.07
CA GLU A 74 13.77 -32.61 30.61
C GLU A 74 12.64 -33.31 29.86
N ALA A 75 12.29 -34.55 30.25
CA ALA A 75 11.17 -35.28 29.64
C ALA A 75 9.83 -34.53 29.81
N THR A 76 9.59 -33.91 30.97
CA THR A 76 8.39 -33.08 31.17
C THR A 76 8.42 -31.81 30.31
N HIS A 77 9.59 -31.19 30.16
CA HIS A 77 9.76 -30.00 29.32
C HIS A 77 9.54 -30.33 27.84
N LEU A 78 10.11 -31.43 27.33
CA LEU A 78 9.90 -31.92 25.97
C LEU A 78 8.42 -32.23 25.70
N LYS A 79 7.72 -32.84 26.66
CA LYS A 79 6.27 -33.09 26.56
C LYS A 79 5.47 -31.79 26.43
N ASN A 80 5.84 -30.76 27.19
CA ASN A 80 5.20 -29.44 27.11
C ASN A 80 5.49 -28.72 25.78
N GLN A 81 6.72 -28.85 25.27
CA GLN A 81 7.08 -28.33 23.94
C GLN A 81 6.28 -29.05 22.84
N GLN A 82 6.15 -30.37 22.92
CA GLN A 82 5.37 -31.13 21.94
C GLN A 82 3.88 -30.77 21.96
N ALA A 83 3.31 -30.46 23.12
CA ALA A 83 1.96 -29.92 23.22
C ALA A 83 1.83 -28.52 22.56
N THR A 84 2.87 -27.70 22.65
CA THR A 84 2.90 -26.38 22.02
C THR A 84 3.03 -26.49 20.50
N ILE A 85 3.90 -27.38 20.01
CA ILE A 85 4.07 -27.67 18.58
C ILE A 85 2.73 -28.12 17.98
N ARG A 86 2.03 -29.07 18.61
CA ARG A 86 0.71 -29.53 18.14
C ARG A 86 -0.32 -28.40 18.04
N ARG A 87 -0.33 -27.45 19.00
CA ARG A 87 -1.24 -26.29 18.94
C ARG A 87 -0.87 -25.33 17.80
N LEU A 88 0.43 -25.16 17.53
CA LEU A 88 0.90 -24.32 16.43
C LEU A 88 0.61 -24.95 15.07
N GLU A 89 0.82 -26.26 14.94
CA GLU A 89 0.47 -27.03 13.74
C GLU A 89 -1.04 -26.95 13.45
N GLU A 90 -1.88 -27.14 14.47
CA GLU A 90 -3.33 -27.00 14.32
C GLU A 90 -3.75 -25.58 13.92
N ARG A 91 -3.12 -24.55 14.51
CA ARG A 91 -3.38 -23.16 14.12
C ARG A 91 -2.93 -22.86 12.69
N ASN A 92 -1.78 -23.37 12.25
CA ASN A 92 -1.34 -23.24 10.86
C ASN A 92 -2.32 -23.92 9.91
N ARG A 93 -2.76 -25.14 10.24
CA ARG A 93 -3.75 -25.87 9.44
C ARG A 93 -5.07 -25.10 9.31
N GLN A 94 -5.53 -24.48 10.39
CA GLN A 94 -6.74 -23.64 10.36
C GLN A 94 -6.56 -22.39 9.50
N LEU A 95 -5.40 -21.74 9.57
CA LEU A 95 -5.09 -20.59 8.72
C LEU A 95 -5.00 -20.98 7.25
N GLU A 96 -4.39 -22.12 6.94
CA GLU A 96 -4.32 -22.67 5.58
C GLU A 96 -5.72 -22.97 5.04
N GLN A 97 -6.60 -23.60 5.83
CA GLN A 97 -7.99 -23.86 5.45
C GLN A 97 -8.77 -22.57 5.20
N GLN A 98 -8.64 -21.57 6.08
CA GLN A 98 -9.30 -20.27 5.89
C GLN A 98 -8.80 -19.55 4.64
N MET A 99 -7.51 -19.65 4.33
CA MET A 99 -6.95 -19.10 3.09
C MET A 99 -7.49 -19.85 1.87
N GLU A 100 -7.57 -21.18 1.92
CA GLU A 100 -8.10 -21.98 0.82
C GLU A 100 -9.59 -21.68 0.57
N GLU A 101 -10.39 -21.52 1.63
CA GLU A 101 -11.79 -21.11 1.52
C GLU A 101 -11.94 -19.71 0.91
N LYS A 102 -11.14 -18.73 1.36
CA LYS A 102 -11.13 -17.38 0.78
C LYS A 102 -10.73 -17.40 -0.69
N ILE A 103 -9.74 -18.21 -1.06
CA ILE A 103 -9.31 -18.35 -2.46
C ILE A 103 -10.44 -18.96 -3.28
N LYS A 104 -11.13 -20.00 -2.79
CA LYS A 104 -12.28 -20.60 -3.47
C LYS A 104 -13.40 -19.59 -3.67
N GLU A 105 -13.76 -18.82 -2.65
CA GLU A 105 -14.79 -17.78 -2.73
C GLU A 105 -14.43 -16.70 -3.76
N VAL A 106 -13.19 -16.19 -3.74
CA VAL A 106 -12.73 -15.19 -4.72
C VAL A 106 -12.75 -15.75 -6.14
N VAL A 107 -12.35 -17.01 -6.33
CA VAL A 107 -12.40 -17.67 -7.65
C VAL A 107 -13.84 -17.84 -8.12
N GLU A 108 -14.76 -18.25 -7.26
CA GLU A 108 -16.19 -18.37 -7.60
C GLU A 108 -16.82 -17.02 -7.97
N ILE A 109 -16.53 -15.96 -7.21
CA ILE A 109 -16.99 -14.60 -7.53
C ILE A 109 -16.44 -14.16 -8.88
N LYS A 110 -15.14 -14.37 -9.13
CA LYS A 110 -14.52 -13.97 -10.40
C LYS A 110 -15.07 -14.76 -11.58
N GLN A 111 -15.32 -16.06 -11.40
CA GLN A 111 -15.93 -16.91 -12.42
C GLN A 111 -17.37 -16.48 -12.71
N ARG A 112 -18.13 -16.10 -11.67
CA ARG A 112 -19.49 -15.55 -11.83
C ARG A 112 -19.47 -14.22 -12.56
N ASN A 113 -18.60 -13.29 -12.19
CA ASN A 113 -18.49 -11.98 -12.84
C ASN A 113 -18.12 -12.13 -14.32
N LEU A 114 -17.17 -13.01 -14.63
CA LEU A 114 -16.78 -13.29 -16.01
C LEU A 114 -17.92 -13.95 -16.81
N ALA A 115 -18.73 -14.81 -16.18
CA ALA A 115 -19.91 -15.36 -16.80
C ALA A 115 -20.99 -14.29 -17.07
N GLU A 116 -21.21 -13.37 -16.12
CA GLU A 116 -22.15 -12.25 -16.28
C GLU A 116 -21.69 -11.25 -17.36
N GLU A 117 -20.39 -10.96 -17.44
CA GLU A 117 -19.82 -10.11 -18.49
C GLU A 117 -19.93 -10.78 -19.87
N ASN A 118 -19.61 -12.07 -19.97
CA ASN A 118 -19.80 -12.85 -21.19
C ASN A 118 -21.28 -12.90 -21.60
N GLN A 119 -22.21 -13.01 -20.65
CA GLN A 119 -23.63 -12.96 -20.96
C GLN A 119 -24.05 -11.59 -21.50
N LYS A 120 -23.63 -10.50 -20.85
CA LYS A 120 -23.93 -9.12 -21.31
C LYS A 120 -23.37 -8.84 -22.69
N THR A 121 -22.13 -9.26 -22.96
CA THR A 121 -21.53 -9.10 -24.29
C THR A 121 -22.26 -9.92 -25.35
N MET A 122 -22.69 -11.15 -25.04
CA MET A 122 -23.52 -11.95 -25.94
C MET A 122 -24.90 -11.31 -26.21
N GLU A 123 -25.55 -10.74 -25.19
CA GLU A 123 -26.81 -10.02 -25.35
C GLU A 123 -26.64 -8.77 -26.23
N LEU A 124 -25.60 -7.96 -25.99
CA LEU A 124 -25.29 -6.79 -26.83
C LEU A 124 -24.99 -7.18 -28.29
N LEU A 125 -24.25 -8.27 -28.51
CA LEU A 125 -23.98 -8.77 -29.86
C LEU A 125 -25.26 -9.25 -30.56
N LYS A 126 -26.16 -9.90 -29.82
CA LYS A 126 -27.45 -10.36 -30.34
C LYS A 126 -28.36 -9.18 -30.71
N ASP A 127 -28.44 -8.16 -29.86
CA ASP A 127 -29.21 -6.94 -30.14
C ASP A 127 -28.65 -6.20 -31.37
N ARG A 128 -27.32 -6.13 -31.49
CA ARG A 128 -26.65 -5.57 -32.66
C ARG A 128 -26.94 -6.39 -33.92
N GLU A 129 -26.90 -7.72 -33.83
CA GLU A 129 -27.24 -8.60 -34.96
C GLU A 129 -28.68 -8.35 -35.41
N GLN A 130 -29.63 -8.27 -34.47
CA GLN A 130 -31.03 -8.02 -34.76
C GLN A 130 -31.23 -6.65 -35.43
N ALA A 131 -30.58 -5.60 -34.94
CA ALA A 131 -30.62 -4.28 -35.56
C ALA A 131 -30.06 -4.28 -37.00
N LEU A 132 -28.97 -5.01 -37.25
CA LEU A 132 -28.41 -5.17 -38.59
C LEU A 132 -29.34 -5.97 -39.51
N GLN A 133 -30.01 -7.01 -38.99
CA GLN A 133 -31.01 -7.77 -39.74
C GLN A 133 -32.21 -6.88 -40.11
N ASP A 134 -32.68 -6.02 -39.21
CA ASP A 134 -33.76 -5.07 -39.49
C ASP A 134 -33.35 -4.02 -40.54
N GLN A 135 -32.14 -3.47 -40.46
CA GLN A 135 -31.61 -2.57 -41.49
C GLN A 135 -31.51 -3.26 -42.85
N LEU A 136 -31.03 -4.51 -42.88
CA LEU A 136 -30.95 -5.30 -44.11
C LEU A 136 -32.34 -5.53 -44.70
N ARG A 137 -33.33 -5.84 -43.86
CA ARG A 137 -34.72 -6.01 -44.28
C ARG A 137 -35.28 -4.70 -44.85
N GLN A 138 -35.09 -3.58 -44.17
CA GLN A 138 -35.52 -2.26 -44.65
C GLN A 138 -34.87 -1.89 -46.00
N ALA A 139 -33.56 -2.16 -46.14
CA ALA A 139 -32.86 -1.95 -47.40
C ALA A 139 -33.43 -2.82 -48.52
N LYS A 140 -33.70 -4.11 -48.27
CA LYS A 140 -34.34 -5.01 -49.23
C LYS A 140 -35.74 -4.53 -49.63
N ASP A 141 -36.55 -4.09 -48.67
CA ASP A 141 -37.88 -3.54 -48.93
C ASP A 141 -37.80 -2.24 -49.78
N SER A 142 -36.82 -1.38 -49.51
CA SER A 142 -36.56 -0.18 -50.31
C SER A 142 -36.13 -0.51 -51.74
N VAL A 143 -35.31 -1.54 -51.93
CA VAL A 143 -34.90 -1.99 -53.26
C VAL A 143 -36.10 -2.59 -54.00
N SER A 144 -36.92 -3.39 -53.32
CA SER A 144 -38.13 -3.97 -53.91
C SER A 144 -39.13 -2.90 -54.33
N THR A 145 -39.31 -1.85 -53.52
CA THR A 145 -40.18 -0.72 -53.88
C THR A 145 -39.61 0.08 -55.04
N MET A 146 -38.29 0.33 -55.08
CA MET A 146 -37.63 0.96 -56.23
C MET A 146 -37.75 0.14 -57.51
N GLN A 147 -37.62 -1.18 -57.43
CA GLN A 147 -37.84 -2.08 -58.57
C GLN A 147 -39.27 -1.97 -59.10
N LYS A 148 -40.28 -2.01 -58.21
CA LYS A 148 -41.69 -1.83 -58.60
C LYS A 148 -41.95 -0.47 -59.24
N LEU A 149 -41.39 0.61 -58.67
CA LEU A 149 -41.50 1.95 -59.25
C LEU A 149 -40.82 2.03 -60.62
N HIS A 150 -39.68 1.37 -60.78
CA HIS A 150 -38.99 1.29 -62.07
C HIS A 150 -39.82 0.54 -63.12
N GLU A 151 -40.40 -0.61 -62.76
CA GLU A 151 -41.32 -1.36 -63.63
C GLU A 151 -42.54 -0.52 -64.04
N LEU A 152 -43.14 0.22 -63.09
CA LEU A 152 -44.26 1.12 -63.37
C LEU A 152 -43.85 2.25 -64.34
N ALA A 153 -42.71 2.91 -64.08
CA ALA A 153 -42.20 3.96 -64.96
C ALA A 153 -41.86 3.43 -66.36
N GLN A 154 -41.28 2.23 -66.44
CA GLN A 154 -40.98 1.55 -67.70
C GLN A 154 -42.25 1.23 -68.49
N ASN A 155 -43.31 0.74 -67.82
CA ASN A 155 -44.60 0.49 -68.45
C ASN A 155 -45.24 1.78 -68.97
N GLN A 156 -45.19 2.87 -68.22
CA GLN A 156 -45.66 4.19 -68.67
C GLN A 156 -44.90 4.69 -69.90
N LEU A 157 -43.57 4.49 -69.94
CA LEU A 157 -42.76 4.84 -71.11
C LEU A 157 -43.14 3.99 -72.33
N PHE A 158 -43.41 2.70 -72.15
CA PHE A 158 -43.90 1.84 -73.23
C PHE A 158 -45.28 2.28 -73.73
N GLU A 159 -46.19 2.67 -72.84
CA GLU A 159 -47.52 3.15 -73.21
C GLU A 159 -47.46 4.49 -73.96
N LEU A 160 -46.66 5.45 -73.48
CA LEU A 160 -46.43 6.72 -74.17
C LEU A 160 -45.78 6.51 -75.55
N ARG A 161 -44.84 5.58 -75.64
CA ARG A 161 -44.24 5.21 -76.92
C ARG A 161 -45.26 4.60 -77.87
N ALA A 162 -46.11 3.70 -77.39
CA ALA A 162 -47.18 3.10 -78.19
C ALA A 162 -48.18 4.16 -78.69
N GLN A 163 -48.58 5.11 -77.83
CA GLN A 163 -49.45 6.22 -78.22
C GLN A 163 -48.78 7.14 -79.25
N SER A 164 -47.50 7.46 -79.07
CA SER A 164 -46.74 8.24 -80.05
C SER A 164 -46.63 7.49 -81.39
N ASP A 165 -46.36 6.18 -81.36
CA ASP A 165 -46.27 5.36 -82.57
C ASP A 165 -47.64 5.28 -83.27
N GLU A 166 -48.74 5.17 -82.52
CA GLU A 166 -50.11 5.25 -83.04
C GLU A 166 -50.44 6.62 -83.66
N GLU A 167 -50.09 7.72 -82.98
CA GLU A 167 -50.29 9.08 -83.49
C GLU A 167 -49.47 9.32 -84.76
N THR A 168 -48.22 8.85 -84.80
CA THR A 168 -47.38 8.97 -86.00
C THR A 168 -47.93 8.13 -87.16
N ALA A 169 -48.44 6.93 -86.90
CA ALA A 169 -49.10 6.11 -87.91
C ALA A 169 -50.40 6.75 -88.41
N GLY A 170 -51.20 7.34 -87.51
CA GLY A 170 -52.41 8.09 -87.85
C GLY A 170 -52.09 9.30 -88.74
N LYS A 171 -51.10 10.11 -88.35
CA LYS A 171 -50.59 11.24 -89.15
C LYS A 171 -50.05 10.78 -90.51
N GLN A 172 -49.34 9.66 -90.56
CA GLN A 172 -48.84 9.11 -91.82
C GLN A 172 -49.99 8.67 -92.73
N SER A 173 -51.04 8.06 -92.17
CA SER A 173 -52.25 7.71 -92.93
C SER A 173 -52.99 8.95 -93.43
N GLU A 174 -53.11 10.01 -92.61
CA GLU A 174 -53.70 11.29 -93.02
C GLU A 174 -52.90 11.92 -94.17
N VAL A 175 -51.56 11.95 -94.05
CA VAL A 175 -50.69 12.42 -95.13
C VAL A 175 -50.89 11.59 -96.40
N SER A 176 -51.01 10.26 -96.30
CA SER A 176 -51.30 9.41 -97.46
C SER A 176 -52.64 9.75 -98.11
N LEU A 177 -53.68 10.00 -97.32
CA LEU A 177 -55.00 10.41 -97.86
C LEU A 177 -54.95 11.79 -98.52
N LEU A 178 -54.22 12.74 -97.93
CA LEU A 178 -53.99 14.05 -98.53
C LEU A 178 -53.18 13.95 -99.82
N MET A 179 -52.17 13.07 -99.88
CA MET A 179 -51.44 12.76 -101.11
C MET A 179 -52.38 12.20 -102.18
N ASP A 180 -53.23 11.24 -101.85
CA ASP A 180 -54.24 10.70 -102.78
C ASP A 180 -55.22 11.78 -103.27
N GLU A 181 -55.66 12.68 -102.40
CA GLU A 181 -56.56 13.78 -102.75
C GLU A 181 -55.85 14.81 -103.64
N VAL A 182 -54.58 15.12 -103.38
CA VAL A 182 -53.73 15.93 -104.26
C VAL A 182 -53.57 15.26 -105.62
N GLU A 183 -53.29 13.95 -105.69
CA GLU A 183 -53.19 13.21 -106.94
C GLU A 183 -54.52 13.23 -107.73
N ARG A 184 -55.66 13.06 -107.05
CA ARG A 184 -56.99 13.21 -107.68
C ARG A 184 -57.22 14.62 -108.18
N ALA A 185 -56.88 15.65 -107.39
CA ALA A 185 -57.01 17.05 -107.77
C ALA A 185 -56.10 17.39 -108.98
N GLN A 186 -54.86 16.90 -108.98
CA GLN A 186 -53.94 17.01 -110.12
C GLN A 186 -54.49 16.29 -111.36
N THR A 187 -55.06 15.10 -111.20
CA THR A 187 -55.70 14.38 -112.32
C THR A 187 -56.87 15.18 -112.89
N ARG A 188 -57.73 15.75 -112.04
CA ARG A 188 -58.83 16.65 -112.44
C ARG A 188 -58.32 17.93 -113.11
N LEU A 189 -57.24 18.51 -112.60
CA LEU A 189 -56.60 19.68 -113.20
C LEU A 189 -56.12 19.35 -114.61
N LEU A 190 -55.43 18.21 -114.78
CA LEU A 190 -54.97 17.73 -116.09
C LEU A 190 -56.14 17.43 -117.06
N THR A 191 -57.30 16.98 -116.58
CA THR A 191 -58.48 16.82 -117.45
C THR A 191 -59.07 18.17 -117.84
N LEU A 192 -59.22 19.10 -116.89
CA LEU A 192 -59.70 20.46 -117.16
C LEU A 192 -58.74 21.24 -118.09
N GLU A 193 -57.44 21.04 -117.97
CA GLU A 193 -56.45 21.63 -118.89
C GLU A 193 -56.59 21.08 -120.31
N ARG A 194 -56.86 19.78 -120.46
CA ARG A 194 -57.17 19.18 -121.77
C ARG A 194 -58.48 19.71 -122.35
N GLU A 195 -59.53 19.82 -121.54
CA GLU A 195 -60.81 20.43 -121.94
C GLU A 195 -60.65 21.91 -122.30
N LYS A 196 -59.88 22.68 -121.53
CA LYS A 196 -59.51 24.06 -121.86
C LYS A 196 -58.74 24.14 -123.17
N GLY A 197 -57.82 23.21 -123.43
CA GLY A 197 -57.12 23.08 -124.71
C GLY A 197 -58.11 22.78 -125.86
N HIS A 198 -59.09 21.92 -125.63
CA HIS A 198 -60.14 21.60 -126.59
C HIS A 198 -61.07 22.78 -126.86
N LEU A 199 -61.51 23.50 -125.82
CA LEU A 199 -62.30 24.72 -125.93
C LEU A 199 -61.51 25.86 -126.59
N ARG A 200 -60.19 25.98 -126.33
CA ARG A 200 -59.31 26.90 -127.07
C ARG A 200 -59.22 26.54 -128.55
N SER A 201 -59.14 25.26 -128.88
CA SER A 201 -59.18 24.77 -130.26
C SER A 201 -60.53 25.07 -130.93
N GLN A 202 -61.64 24.88 -130.22
CA GLN A 202 -62.98 25.27 -130.68
C GLN A 202 -63.13 26.79 -130.86
N LEU A 203 -62.55 27.59 -129.96
CA LEU A 203 -62.45 29.04 -130.09
C LEU A 203 -61.59 29.44 -131.30
N GLN A 204 -60.51 28.71 -131.58
CA GLN A 204 -59.68 28.95 -132.76
C GLN A 204 -60.40 28.60 -134.07
N THR A 205 -61.33 27.63 -134.06
CA THR A 205 -62.21 27.34 -135.21
C THR A 205 -63.44 28.27 -135.31
N ALA A 206 -63.83 28.95 -134.22
CA ALA A 206 -64.95 29.89 -134.18
C ALA A 206 -64.52 31.37 -134.32
N ASN A 207 -63.23 31.63 -134.53
CA ASN A 207 -62.62 32.96 -134.60
C ASN A 207 -62.11 33.33 -136.02
N GLU A 208 -62.58 32.64 -137.07
CA GLU A 208 -62.31 33.02 -138.47
C GLU A 208 -63.37 33.97 -139.07
N ASP A 209 -64.52 34.21 -138.42
CA ASP A 209 -65.51 35.20 -138.89
C ASP A 209 -66.05 36.03 -137.71
N THR A 210 -65.37 37.11 -137.35
CA THR A 210 -65.88 38.49 -137.46
C THR A 210 -64.87 39.44 -136.81
N ASP A 211 -64.47 40.36 -137.66
CA ASP A 211 -63.44 41.37 -137.53
C ASP A 211 -63.89 42.59 -136.69
N ASN A 212 -62.89 43.28 -136.14
CA ASN A 212 -62.88 44.71 -135.80
C ASN A 212 -63.78 45.24 -134.66
N LYS A 213 -63.14 45.76 -133.59
CA LYS A 213 -62.87 47.21 -133.51
C LYS A 213 -61.93 47.62 -132.37
N LYS A 214 -61.07 48.56 -132.75
CA LYS A 214 -60.11 49.37 -132.00
C LYS A 214 -60.70 50.15 -130.82
N SER A 215 -59.76 50.55 -129.96
CA SER A 215 -59.72 51.79 -129.17
C SER A 215 -60.40 51.74 -127.80
N ASP A 216 -59.58 51.74 -126.74
CA ASP A 216 -59.41 52.95 -125.92
C ASP A 216 -58.20 52.79 -124.98
N ASN A 217 -57.05 53.24 -125.49
CA ASN A 217 -55.72 53.12 -124.89
C ASN A 217 -55.40 54.30 -123.94
N ILE A 218 -56.34 54.63 -123.05
CA ILE A 218 -56.15 55.65 -122.01
C ILE A 218 -56.61 55.15 -120.62
N ASP A 219 -57.53 54.18 -120.53
CA ASP A 219 -58.02 53.67 -119.24
C ASP A 219 -57.35 52.38 -118.75
N SER A 220 -56.75 51.59 -119.66
CA SER A 220 -55.94 50.41 -119.30
C SER A 220 -54.63 50.80 -118.60
N ASN A 221 -54.04 51.94 -119.00
CA ASN A 221 -52.84 52.46 -118.36
C ASN A 221 -53.16 53.01 -116.97
N SER A 222 -54.32 53.65 -116.77
CA SER A 222 -54.77 54.12 -115.44
C SER A 222 -55.08 52.94 -114.50
N MET A 223 -55.71 51.87 -114.99
CA MET A 223 -55.99 50.64 -114.24
C MET A 223 -54.72 49.85 -113.92
N LEU A 224 -53.76 49.79 -114.85
CA LEU A 224 -52.46 49.18 -114.62
C LEU A 224 -51.58 50.00 -113.68
N GLU A 225 -51.65 51.34 -113.74
CA GLU A 225 -50.95 52.26 -112.84
C GLU A 225 -51.57 52.22 -111.42
N ASN A 226 -52.90 52.12 -111.32
CA ASN A 226 -53.60 51.87 -110.04
C ASN A 226 -53.29 50.47 -109.48
N SER A 227 -53.16 49.46 -110.33
CA SER A 227 -52.77 48.10 -109.92
C SER A 227 -51.29 48.02 -109.53
N LEU A 228 -50.42 48.75 -110.23
CA LEU A 228 -49.00 48.87 -109.93
C LEU A 228 -48.80 49.59 -108.60
N THR A 229 -49.46 50.74 -108.39
CA THR A 229 -49.41 51.47 -107.11
C THR A 229 -50.01 50.66 -105.96
N ALA A 230 -51.07 49.87 -106.20
CA ALA A 230 -51.59 48.94 -105.20
C ALA A 230 -50.58 47.82 -104.86
N LYS A 231 -49.90 47.25 -105.86
CA LYS A 231 -48.85 46.24 -105.65
C LYS A 231 -47.61 46.84 -105.00
N GLU A 232 -47.19 48.04 -105.36
CA GLU A 232 -46.09 48.77 -104.73
C GLU A 232 -46.41 49.09 -103.27
N LYS A 233 -47.66 49.46 -102.97
CA LYS A 233 -48.13 49.63 -101.60
C LYS A 233 -48.07 48.33 -100.81
N ILE A 234 -48.57 47.22 -101.37
CA ILE A 234 -48.49 45.89 -100.74
C ILE A 234 -47.02 45.46 -100.54
N ILE A 235 -46.14 45.70 -101.51
CA ILE A 235 -44.71 45.42 -101.39
C ILE A 235 -44.09 46.28 -100.29
N SER A 236 -44.48 47.56 -100.17
CA SER A 236 -43.99 48.42 -99.09
C SER A 236 -44.50 47.98 -97.71
N GLU A 237 -45.75 47.52 -97.62
CA GLU A 237 -46.34 46.97 -96.38
C GLU A 237 -45.65 45.65 -96.00
N LEU A 238 -45.44 44.74 -96.95
CA LEU A 238 -44.69 43.49 -96.73
C LEU A 238 -43.23 43.75 -96.37
N ASN A 239 -42.55 44.71 -97.01
CA ASN A 239 -41.18 45.07 -96.65
C ASN A 239 -41.11 45.68 -95.24
N MET A 240 -42.11 46.47 -94.84
CA MET A 240 -42.21 47.00 -93.49
C MET A 240 -42.49 45.88 -92.48
N GLU A 241 -43.34 44.91 -92.82
CA GLU A 241 -43.61 43.74 -91.98
C GLU A 241 -42.38 42.83 -91.84
N ILE A 242 -41.66 42.56 -92.93
CA ILE A 242 -40.37 41.85 -92.92
C ILE A 242 -39.38 42.60 -92.02
N HIS A 243 -39.24 43.92 -92.19
CA HIS A 243 -38.33 44.71 -91.37
C HIS A 243 -38.71 44.70 -89.88
N ASN A 244 -40.01 44.75 -89.58
CA ASN A 244 -40.51 44.64 -88.20
C ASN A 244 -40.22 43.26 -87.60
N VAL A 245 -40.43 42.18 -88.36
CA VAL A 245 -40.13 40.80 -87.93
C VAL A 245 -38.63 40.59 -87.77
N GLU A 246 -37.80 41.09 -88.68
CA GLU A 246 -36.35 41.04 -88.58
C GLU A 246 -35.85 41.79 -87.34
N THR A 247 -36.43 42.96 -87.05
CA THR A 247 -36.09 43.76 -85.87
C THR A 247 -36.56 43.06 -84.58
N ALA A 248 -37.76 42.48 -84.57
CA ALA A 248 -38.25 41.70 -83.43
C ALA A 248 -37.38 40.47 -83.16
N LEU A 249 -37.00 39.74 -84.21
CA LEU A 249 -36.10 38.58 -84.12
C LEU A 249 -34.69 38.99 -83.66
N ALA A 250 -34.18 40.14 -84.11
CA ALA A 250 -32.90 40.67 -83.66
C ALA A 250 -32.93 41.02 -82.16
N ASN A 251 -34.00 41.68 -81.70
CA ASN A 251 -34.19 42.02 -80.29
C ASN A 251 -34.34 40.76 -79.41
N GLU A 252 -35.09 39.75 -79.88
CA GLU A 252 -35.25 38.49 -79.16
C GLU A 252 -33.93 37.71 -79.08
N ARG A 253 -33.15 37.68 -80.18
CA ARG A 253 -31.79 37.13 -80.18
C ARG A 253 -30.86 37.85 -79.22
N GLU A 254 -30.90 39.18 -79.17
CA GLU A 254 -30.10 39.97 -78.24
C GLU A 254 -30.49 39.68 -76.79
N SER A 255 -31.79 39.58 -76.50
CA SER A 255 -32.32 39.20 -75.18
C SER A 255 -31.84 37.80 -74.76
N HIS A 256 -31.92 36.81 -75.64
CA HIS A 256 -31.42 35.46 -75.36
C HIS A 256 -29.90 35.43 -75.17
N VAL A 257 -29.14 36.17 -75.97
CA VAL A 257 -27.68 36.29 -75.79
C VAL A 257 -27.35 36.95 -74.43
N ALA A 258 -28.11 37.95 -74.01
CA ALA A 258 -27.96 38.57 -72.70
C ALA A 258 -28.30 37.59 -71.56
N GLU A 259 -29.36 36.81 -71.72
CA GLU A 259 -29.76 35.78 -70.76
C GLU A 259 -28.71 34.65 -70.67
N ILE A 260 -28.20 34.15 -71.79
CA ILE A 260 -27.12 33.17 -71.86
C ILE A 260 -25.87 33.72 -71.16
N LYS A 261 -25.49 34.98 -71.40
CA LYS A 261 -24.36 35.63 -70.70
C LYS A 261 -24.61 35.69 -69.19
N LYS A 262 -25.82 36.03 -68.75
CA LYS A 262 -26.19 36.07 -67.34
C LYS A 262 -26.12 34.68 -66.70
N LEU A 263 -26.68 33.66 -67.35
CA LEU A 263 -26.65 32.27 -66.89
C LEU A 263 -25.21 31.74 -66.84
N ASN A 264 -24.38 31.99 -67.85
CA ASN A 264 -22.97 31.63 -67.84
C ASN A 264 -22.20 32.33 -66.71
N SER A 265 -22.51 33.60 -66.40
CA SER A 265 -21.90 34.29 -65.27
C SER A 265 -22.30 33.69 -63.92
N LEU A 266 -23.54 33.22 -63.79
CA LEU A 266 -24.03 32.54 -62.59
C LEU A 266 -23.41 31.15 -62.45
N LEU A 267 -23.28 30.42 -63.56
CA LEU A 267 -22.64 29.11 -63.59
C LEU A 267 -21.18 29.23 -63.15
N ASN A 268 -20.41 30.15 -63.75
CA ASN A 268 -19.03 30.40 -63.35
C ASN A 268 -18.90 30.75 -61.85
N LYS A 269 -19.81 31.59 -61.31
CA LYS A 269 -19.83 31.91 -59.88
C LYS A 269 -20.13 30.69 -59.01
N LYS A 270 -21.01 29.78 -59.46
CA LYS A 270 -21.31 28.55 -58.73
C LYS A 270 -20.12 27.59 -58.79
N ASP A 271 -19.46 27.48 -59.94
CA ASP A 271 -18.27 26.64 -60.11
C ASP A 271 -17.11 27.13 -59.23
N THR A 272 -16.87 28.44 -59.15
CA THR A 272 -15.85 28.98 -58.22
C THR A 272 -16.17 28.66 -56.76
N ILE A 273 -17.43 28.80 -56.35
CA ILE A 273 -17.87 28.45 -54.99
C ILE A 273 -17.71 26.94 -54.74
N ILE A 274 -18.01 26.09 -55.71
CA ILE A 274 -17.85 24.64 -55.59
C ILE A 274 -16.37 24.27 -55.44
N GLU A 275 -15.47 24.88 -56.22
CA GLU A 275 -14.03 24.63 -56.08
C GLU A 275 -13.48 25.16 -54.76
N GLU A 276 -13.94 26.31 -54.27
CA GLU A 276 -13.60 26.80 -52.93
C GLU A 276 -14.10 25.84 -51.84
N MET A 277 -15.35 25.37 -51.91
CA MET A 277 -15.88 24.40 -50.95
C MET A 277 -15.15 23.05 -51.00
N LYS A 278 -14.78 22.57 -52.20
CA LYS A 278 -13.97 21.35 -52.35
C LYS A 278 -12.60 21.52 -51.71
N LYS A 279 -11.96 22.68 -51.92
CA LYS A 279 -10.67 22.99 -51.31
C LYS A 279 -10.79 23.05 -49.78
N GLU A 280 -11.79 23.74 -49.25
CA GLU A 280 -12.07 23.74 -47.81
C GLU A 280 -12.35 22.33 -47.26
N LEU A 281 -13.06 21.49 -48.01
CA LEU A 281 -13.34 20.11 -47.62
C LEU A 281 -12.07 19.24 -47.62
N GLN A 282 -11.14 19.48 -48.55
CA GLN A 282 -9.84 18.81 -48.58
C GLN A 282 -8.88 19.30 -47.49
N GLU A 283 -8.93 20.59 -47.13
CA GLU A 283 -8.14 21.18 -46.05
C GLU A 283 -8.66 20.79 -44.66
N ARG A 284 -9.94 20.40 -44.55
CA ARG A 284 -10.49 19.89 -43.29
C ARG A 284 -9.79 18.58 -42.90
N PRO A 285 -9.26 18.50 -41.67
CA PRO A 285 -8.65 17.26 -41.19
C PRO A 285 -9.68 16.13 -41.23
N SER A 286 -9.25 14.97 -41.73
CA SER A 286 -10.12 13.81 -41.85
C SER A 286 -10.68 13.41 -40.47
N ALA A 287 -11.89 12.86 -40.44
CA ALA A 287 -12.51 12.40 -39.18
C ALA A 287 -11.61 11.43 -38.41
N LYS A 288 -10.82 10.61 -39.13
CA LYS A 288 -9.80 9.73 -38.54
C LYS A 288 -8.67 10.51 -37.90
N LEU A 289 -8.12 11.53 -38.56
CA LEU A 289 -7.06 12.36 -38.00
C LEU A 289 -7.51 13.13 -36.76
N VAL A 290 -8.75 13.64 -36.75
CA VAL A 290 -9.33 14.31 -35.58
C VAL A 290 -9.54 13.33 -34.43
N ASP A 291 -10.01 12.11 -34.71
CA ASP A 291 -10.18 11.06 -33.70
C ASP A 291 -8.81 10.60 -33.14
N ASP A 292 -7.81 10.42 -34.00
CA ASP A 292 -6.43 10.08 -33.60
C ASP A 292 -5.79 11.19 -32.75
N LEU A 293 -6.00 12.46 -33.10
CA LEU A 293 -5.53 13.60 -32.30
C LEU A 293 -6.25 13.68 -30.95
N ARG A 294 -7.57 13.44 -30.90
CA ARG A 294 -8.32 13.38 -29.63
C ARG A 294 -7.83 12.24 -28.75
N LYS A 295 -7.58 11.06 -29.32
CA LYS A 295 -7.01 9.92 -28.58
C LYS A 295 -5.60 10.22 -28.08
N LYS A 296 -4.73 10.82 -28.90
CA LYS A 296 -3.39 11.26 -28.47
C LYS A 296 -3.45 12.29 -27.33
N VAL A 297 -4.37 13.24 -27.39
CA VAL A 297 -4.57 14.22 -26.32
C VAL A 297 -5.09 13.55 -25.04
N LYS A 298 -6.05 12.63 -25.14
CA LYS A 298 -6.53 11.85 -23.98
C LYS A 298 -5.42 11.02 -23.33
N ILE A 299 -4.59 10.34 -24.14
CA ILE A 299 -3.43 9.57 -23.64
C ILE A 299 -2.42 10.49 -22.97
N LEU A 300 -2.07 11.62 -23.59
CA LEU A 300 -1.17 12.61 -23.00
C LEU A 300 -1.72 13.21 -21.70
N GLN A 301 -3.02 13.45 -21.62
CA GLN A 301 -3.67 13.93 -20.41
C GLN A 301 -3.63 12.87 -19.31
N ALA A 302 -3.82 11.59 -19.64
CA ALA A 302 -3.71 10.52 -18.66
C ALA A 302 -2.28 10.36 -18.14
N VAL A 303 -1.30 10.35 -19.04
CA VAL A 303 0.13 10.19 -18.70
C VAL A 303 0.68 11.41 -17.96
N GLY A 304 0.21 12.62 -18.31
CA GLY A 304 0.68 13.86 -17.71
C GLY A 304 0.03 14.22 -16.38
N TYR A 305 -1.23 13.78 -16.15
CA TYR A 305 -2.01 14.20 -14.98
C TYR A 305 -2.48 13.06 -14.06
N ASN A 306 -2.26 11.78 -14.39
CA ASN A 306 -2.71 10.62 -13.58
C ASN A 306 -4.17 10.74 -13.11
N SER A 307 -5.05 11.33 -13.93
CA SER A 307 -6.38 11.78 -13.51
C SER A 307 -7.51 11.31 -14.45
N ILE A 308 -7.41 10.11 -15.02
CA ILE A 308 -8.51 9.53 -15.79
C ILE A 308 -9.03 8.27 -15.07
N GLU A 309 -10.35 8.23 -14.90
CA GLU A 309 -11.12 7.07 -14.44
C GLU A 309 -10.91 5.90 -15.41
N ALA A 310 -10.65 4.70 -14.89
CA ALA A 310 -10.19 3.54 -15.66
C ALA A 310 -11.08 3.19 -16.87
N GLU A 311 -12.37 3.50 -16.81
CA GLU A 311 -13.36 3.23 -17.86
C GLU A 311 -13.14 4.08 -19.14
N ASP A 312 -12.64 5.32 -18.99
CA ASP A 312 -12.38 6.23 -20.11
C ASP A 312 -11.03 5.94 -20.79
N TRP A 313 -10.21 5.11 -20.15
CA TRP A 313 -8.90 4.66 -20.62
C TRP A 313 -9.05 3.54 -21.64
N ASP A 314 -9.85 2.51 -21.36
CA ASP A 314 -10.06 1.37 -22.27
C ASP A 314 -10.78 1.76 -23.58
N ALA A 315 -11.62 2.79 -23.55
CA ALA A 315 -12.32 3.27 -24.75
C ALA A 315 -11.37 3.96 -25.76
N ALA A 316 -10.27 4.55 -25.30
CA ALA A 316 -9.33 5.29 -26.14
C ALA A 316 -8.27 4.40 -26.81
N THR A 317 -8.12 3.15 -26.38
CA THR A 317 -6.94 2.29 -26.62
C THR A 317 -7.22 1.06 -27.50
N THR A 318 -8.45 0.94 -28.02
CA THR A 318 -8.94 -0.19 -28.84
C THR A 318 -8.31 -0.37 -30.23
N GLY A 319 -7.24 0.36 -30.58
CA GLY A 319 -6.51 0.21 -31.85
C GLY A 319 -5.17 -0.51 -31.69
N GLU A 320 -4.92 -1.60 -32.42
CA GLU A 320 -3.73 -2.47 -32.28
C GLU A 320 -2.38 -1.72 -32.35
N GLU A 321 -2.25 -0.69 -33.19
CA GLU A 321 -1.02 0.10 -33.31
C GLU A 321 -0.83 1.09 -32.15
N MET A 322 -1.94 1.63 -31.61
CA MET A 322 -1.88 2.54 -30.46
C MET A 322 -1.66 1.78 -29.15
N SER A 323 -2.26 0.59 -29.00
CA SER A 323 -2.04 -0.28 -27.85
C SER A 323 -0.56 -0.66 -27.69
N LYS A 324 0.18 -0.86 -28.79
CA LYS A 324 1.65 -1.09 -28.74
C LYS A 324 2.46 0.13 -28.31
N MET A 325 2.15 1.32 -28.84
CA MET A 325 2.87 2.55 -28.46
C MET A 325 2.60 2.90 -27.00
N GLU A 326 1.38 2.66 -26.55
CA GLU A 326 0.91 2.86 -25.19
C GLU A 326 1.51 1.87 -24.20
N SER A 327 1.59 0.58 -24.54
CA SER A 327 2.29 -0.40 -23.71
C SER A 327 3.76 -0.01 -23.53
N LEU A 328 4.40 0.51 -24.58
CA LEU A 328 5.78 1.00 -24.53
C LEU A 328 5.92 2.26 -23.66
N LEU A 329 4.94 3.17 -23.71
CA LEU A 329 4.94 4.38 -22.87
C LEU A 329 4.66 4.06 -21.40
N LEU A 330 3.72 3.17 -21.10
CA LEU A 330 3.47 2.70 -19.75
C LEU A 330 4.66 1.93 -19.17
N ASP A 331 5.27 1.04 -19.96
CA ASP A 331 6.46 0.30 -19.54
C ASP A 331 7.64 1.26 -19.28
N LYS A 332 7.81 2.28 -20.13
CA LYS A 332 8.81 3.32 -19.90
C LYS A 332 8.51 4.20 -18.68
N ASN A 333 7.24 4.55 -18.44
CA ASN A 333 6.84 5.31 -17.27
C ASN A 333 7.08 4.51 -15.98
N ARG A 334 6.64 3.25 -15.93
CA ARG A 334 6.92 2.33 -14.82
C ARG A 334 8.41 2.12 -14.58
N LYS A 335 9.22 2.02 -15.64
CA LYS A 335 10.70 1.97 -15.53
C LYS A 335 11.27 3.25 -14.95
N MET A 336 10.83 4.42 -15.41
CA MET A 336 11.28 5.70 -14.85
C MET A 336 10.83 5.87 -13.39
N GLU A 337 9.61 5.46 -13.02
CA GLU A 337 9.15 5.44 -11.64
C GLU A 337 9.99 4.50 -10.76
N HIS A 338 10.34 3.31 -11.29
CA HIS A 338 11.25 2.38 -10.61
C HIS A 338 12.65 2.97 -10.44
N GLU A 339 13.22 3.60 -11.46
CA GLU A 339 14.51 4.29 -11.38
C GLU A 339 14.47 5.47 -10.39
N VAL A 340 13.41 6.26 -10.39
CA VAL A 340 13.23 7.37 -9.44
C VAL A 340 13.09 6.86 -8.01
N THR A 341 12.34 5.79 -7.77
CA THR A 341 12.22 5.20 -6.45
C THR A 341 13.55 4.59 -5.99
N GLN A 342 14.27 3.89 -6.88
CA GLN A 342 15.60 3.37 -6.59
C GLN A 342 16.61 4.48 -6.27
N LEU A 343 16.62 5.57 -7.04
CA LEU A 343 17.47 6.74 -6.79
C LEU A 343 17.10 7.42 -5.47
N LYS A 344 15.80 7.51 -5.11
CA LYS A 344 15.36 8.02 -3.81
C LYS A 344 15.85 7.16 -2.65
N VAL A 345 15.79 5.84 -2.79
CA VAL A 345 16.31 4.91 -1.77
C VAL A 345 17.82 5.09 -1.64
N GLN A 346 18.56 5.10 -2.74
CA GLN A 346 20.02 5.35 -2.73
C GLN A 346 20.36 6.71 -2.12
N LEU A 347 19.60 7.76 -2.42
CA LEU A 347 19.78 9.08 -1.82
C LEU A 347 19.56 9.02 -0.30
N SER A 348 18.52 8.32 0.16
CA SER A 348 18.27 8.15 1.59
C SER A 348 19.36 7.35 2.31
N GLU A 349 19.89 6.32 1.67
CA GLU A 349 21.01 5.53 2.19
C GLU A 349 22.28 6.38 2.29
N LYS A 350 22.61 7.11 1.22
CA LYS A 350 23.77 8.02 1.19
C LYS A 350 23.63 9.16 2.21
N ALA A 351 22.44 9.74 2.36
CA ALA A 351 22.17 10.74 3.38
C ALA A 351 22.36 10.17 4.79
N SER A 352 21.88 8.94 5.07
CA SER A 352 22.09 8.29 6.37
C SER A 352 23.57 7.97 6.65
N LEU A 353 24.34 7.66 5.61
CA LEU A 353 25.79 7.44 5.73
C LEU A 353 26.53 8.75 5.96
N LEU A 354 26.11 9.83 5.31
CA LEU A 354 26.64 11.17 5.53
C LEU A 354 26.38 11.62 6.97
N GLU A 355 25.15 11.50 7.46
CA GLU A 355 24.78 11.84 8.85
C GLU A 355 25.62 11.05 9.87
N LYS A 356 25.83 9.74 9.63
CA LYS A 356 26.71 8.92 10.48
C LYS A 356 28.17 9.35 10.43
N ALA A 357 28.66 9.80 9.27
CA ALA A 357 30.02 10.28 9.10
C ALA A 357 30.21 11.65 9.78
N GLU A 358 29.23 12.54 9.64
CA GLU A 358 29.19 13.85 10.30
C GLU A 358 29.14 13.67 11.82
N ALA A 359 28.27 12.80 12.35
CA ALA A 359 28.20 12.49 13.78
C ALA A 359 29.53 11.94 14.32
N LYS A 360 30.22 11.08 13.56
CA LYS A 360 31.57 10.62 13.92
C LYS A 360 32.60 11.75 13.86
N GLY A 361 32.48 12.66 12.89
CA GLY A 361 33.31 13.85 12.77
C GLY A 361 33.15 14.76 13.99
N GLU A 362 31.92 15.01 14.42
CA GLU A 362 31.60 15.76 15.64
C GLU A 362 32.14 15.06 16.90
N GLU A 363 31.97 13.74 17.02
CA GLU A 363 32.50 12.97 18.15
C GLU A 363 34.04 13.05 18.21
N LEU A 364 34.72 12.87 17.09
CA LEU A 364 36.18 12.98 17.02
C LEU A 364 36.64 14.40 17.32
N THR A 365 35.95 15.42 16.81
CA THR A 365 36.25 16.82 17.10
C THR A 365 36.05 17.12 18.59
N ALA A 366 35.00 16.58 19.21
CA ALA A 366 34.77 16.70 20.64
C ALA A 366 35.88 16.03 21.46
N LYS A 367 36.34 14.84 21.05
CA LYS A 367 37.48 14.15 21.67
C LYS A 367 38.78 14.94 21.53
N VAL A 368 39.05 15.51 20.36
CA VAL A 368 40.23 16.37 20.13
C VAL A 368 40.15 17.59 21.03
N ASN A 369 39.00 18.25 21.13
CA ASN A 369 38.81 19.40 22.01
C ASN A 369 38.98 19.04 23.49
N GLU A 370 38.48 17.87 23.92
CA GLU A 370 38.66 17.38 25.29
C GLU A 370 40.12 17.05 25.59
N GLN A 371 40.82 16.39 24.67
CA GLN A 371 42.25 16.12 24.76
C GLN A 371 43.06 17.41 24.81
N GLN A 372 42.75 18.40 23.96
CA GLN A 372 43.42 19.68 23.95
C GLN A 372 43.20 20.45 25.25
N ARG A 373 41.98 20.39 25.82
CA ARG A 373 41.69 20.94 27.15
C ARG A 373 42.44 20.21 28.27
N LEU A 374 42.58 18.89 28.17
CA LEU A 374 43.31 18.09 29.15
C LEU A 374 44.81 18.39 29.09
N ILE A 375 45.38 18.45 27.88
CA ILE A 375 46.77 18.85 27.65
C ILE A 375 47.00 20.23 28.23
N GLN A 376 46.13 21.21 27.94
CA GLN A 376 46.28 22.55 28.48
C GLN A 376 46.19 22.60 30.02
N LYS A 377 45.32 21.79 30.63
CA LYS A 377 45.29 21.62 32.10
C LYS A 377 46.55 20.97 32.64
N LEU A 378 47.07 19.95 31.97
CA LEU A 378 48.31 19.29 32.37
C LEU A 378 49.50 20.22 32.19
N GLU A 379 49.54 21.05 31.15
CA GLU A 379 50.53 22.10 30.95
C GLU A 379 50.44 23.15 32.05
N ASP A 380 49.24 23.62 32.41
CA ASP A 380 49.01 24.55 33.52
C ASP A 380 49.41 23.94 34.88
N ASP A 381 49.11 22.66 35.10
CA ASP A 381 49.44 21.94 36.34
C ASP A 381 50.93 21.61 36.43
N ILE A 382 51.59 21.35 35.30
CA ILE A 382 53.05 21.24 35.20
C ILE A 382 53.67 22.62 35.47
N LEU A 383 53.16 23.71 34.90
CA LEU A 383 53.60 25.07 35.20
C LEU A 383 53.47 25.42 36.69
N LYS A 384 52.35 25.04 37.32
CA LYS A 384 52.15 25.20 38.78
C LYS A 384 53.05 24.28 39.60
N GLY A 385 53.27 23.04 39.14
CA GLY A 385 54.10 22.04 39.79
C GLY A 385 55.61 22.32 39.68
N TYR A 386 56.06 22.98 38.61
CA TYR A 386 57.44 23.47 38.48
C TYR A 386 57.74 24.65 39.42
N GLY A 387 56.72 25.35 39.93
CA GLY A 387 56.89 26.28 41.05
C GLY A 387 57.26 25.60 42.39
N SER A 388 57.15 24.26 42.49
CA SER A 388 57.38 23.50 43.72
C SER A 388 58.57 22.53 43.65
N LYS A 389 59.31 22.49 42.53
CA LYS A 389 60.36 21.47 42.29
C LYS A 389 61.79 21.94 42.61
N GLU A 390 61.95 22.92 43.49
CA GLU A 390 63.27 23.37 43.99
C GLU A 390 63.58 22.98 45.43
N ARG A 391 62.67 22.30 46.15
CA ARG A 391 62.97 21.77 47.50
C ARG A 391 62.34 20.40 47.74
N LYS A 392 62.91 19.37 47.13
CA LYS A 392 62.65 17.99 47.57
C LYS A 392 63.92 17.16 47.42
N GLY A 393 64.84 17.39 48.36
CA GLY A 393 66.10 16.69 48.52
C GLY A 393 66.51 16.66 49.98
N ALA A 394 65.62 16.21 50.86
CA ALA A 394 65.89 15.74 52.22
C ALA A 394 64.55 15.36 52.86
N LEU A 395 64.57 14.45 53.83
CA LEU A 395 63.45 14.03 54.67
C LEU A 395 62.54 12.96 54.04
N PHE A 396 63.17 11.82 53.73
CA PHE A 396 62.52 10.52 53.75
C PHE A 396 63.19 9.71 54.87
N ASP A 397 62.95 10.13 56.11
CA ASP A 397 63.17 9.29 57.28
C ASP A 397 62.31 9.84 58.42
N GLU A 398 61.83 8.94 59.28
CA GLU A 398 61.10 9.22 60.52
C GLU A 398 59.57 9.35 60.43
N TRP A 399 58.91 8.18 60.42
CA TRP A 399 57.55 8.03 60.95
C TRP A 399 57.42 6.67 61.67
N GLU A 400 57.96 6.63 62.89
CA GLU A 400 57.65 5.60 63.90
C GLU A 400 56.67 6.18 64.93
N PHE A 401 55.57 5.44 65.11
CA PHE A 401 54.65 5.33 66.25
C PHE A 401 54.44 6.49 67.25
N SER A 402 53.16 6.85 67.42
CA SER A 402 52.65 7.57 68.59
C SER A 402 52.61 6.70 69.84
N GLU A 403 53.12 7.18 70.96
CA GLU A 403 52.60 6.84 72.29
C GLU A 403 52.92 7.94 73.32
N ALA A 404 52.10 7.97 74.36
CA ALA A 404 51.78 9.12 75.19
C ALA A 404 52.72 9.36 76.38
N GLY A 405 52.79 10.62 76.85
CA GLY A 405 52.94 10.91 78.28
C GLY A 405 54.03 11.90 78.69
N VAL A 406 53.57 13.07 79.16
CA VAL A 406 54.15 13.96 80.20
C VAL A 406 55.27 14.94 79.80
N ALA A 407 54.90 16.23 79.73
CA ALA A 407 55.72 17.35 80.22
C ALA A 407 54.83 18.54 80.64
N GLU A 408 54.98 18.97 81.89
CA GLU A 408 54.54 20.27 82.42
C GLU A 408 55.58 21.37 82.08
N GLN A 409 55.13 22.64 82.15
CA GLN A 409 55.82 23.95 82.02
C GLN A 409 55.64 24.64 80.65
N SER A 410 54.64 25.53 80.50
CA SER A 410 54.63 27.01 80.81
C SER A 410 55.42 27.80 79.77
N GLU A 411 54.96 28.78 78.97
CA GLU A 411 53.77 29.63 78.76
C GLU A 411 53.93 30.20 77.30
N PRO A 412 53.04 31.01 76.66
CA PRO A 412 51.78 31.62 77.10
C PRO A 412 50.59 31.24 76.20
N MET A 413 49.39 31.44 76.75
CA MET A 413 48.11 31.12 76.11
C MET A 413 47.48 32.40 75.57
N ASP A 414 47.48 32.60 74.24
CA ASP A 414 46.28 33.06 73.54
C ASP A 414 46.29 32.72 72.03
N GLN A 415 45.14 32.22 71.57
CA GLN A 415 44.71 31.90 70.19
C GLN A 415 45.28 30.65 69.47
N LYS A 416 44.51 29.56 69.61
CA LYS A 416 44.45 28.32 68.82
C LYS A 416 44.00 28.52 67.36
N HIS A 417 44.68 27.87 66.40
CA HIS A 417 44.21 27.09 65.21
C HIS A 417 45.38 27.02 64.19
N VAL A 418 45.69 26.00 63.37
CA VAL A 418 45.33 24.59 63.13
C VAL A 418 46.31 24.08 62.04
N PRO A 419 46.58 22.76 61.88
CA PRO A 419 47.54 22.27 60.88
C PRO A 419 47.11 22.66 59.47
N SER A 420 48.07 23.11 58.65
CA SER A 420 47.91 23.62 57.27
C SER A 420 46.70 23.04 56.53
N GLU A 421 45.60 23.81 56.53
CA GLU A 421 44.34 23.51 55.85
C GLU A 421 44.51 23.38 54.32
N GLN A 422 45.67 23.73 53.76
CA GLN A 422 45.82 23.95 52.33
C GLN A 422 45.83 22.64 51.52
N ASP A 423 46.51 21.59 51.99
CA ASP A 423 46.54 20.26 51.33
C ASP A 423 45.26 19.46 51.55
N GLN A 424 44.65 19.55 52.74
CA GLN A 424 43.31 19.01 52.97
C GLN A 424 42.27 19.77 52.14
N SER A 425 42.40 21.10 51.99
CA SER A 425 41.53 21.90 51.11
C SER A 425 41.70 21.53 49.65
N SER A 426 42.90 21.13 49.22
CA SER A 426 43.18 20.70 47.85
C SER A 426 42.48 19.38 47.53
N MET A 427 42.61 18.38 48.42
CA MET A 427 41.91 17.10 48.28
C MET A 427 40.39 17.27 48.41
N LEU A 428 39.91 18.09 49.35
CA LEU A 428 38.50 18.44 49.49
C LEU A 428 37.96 19.19 48.26
N LYS A 429 38.75 20.08 47.63
CA LYS A 429 38.38 20.76 46.38
C LYS A 429 38.24 19.77 45.22
N VAL A 430 39.14 18.79 45.12
CA VAL A 430 39.04 17.72 44.11
C VAL A 430 37.77 16.90 44.33
N ILE A 431 37.49 16.46 45.57
CA ILE A 431 36.25 15.72 45.89
C ILE A 431 35.00 16.58 45.64
N CYS A 432 35.03 17.88 45.99
CA CYS A 432 33.94 18.81 45.71
C CYS A 432 33.69 18.96 44.20
N SER A 433 34.75 19.13 43.40
CA SER A 433 34.63 19.22 41.94
C SER A 433 34.11 17.94 41.29
N GLN A 434 34.52 16.77 41.78
CA GLN A 434 34.00 15.48 41.31
C GLN A 434 32.51 15.34 41.67
N ARG A 435 32.14 15.65 42.92
CA ARG A 435 30.74 15.69 43.37
C ARG A 435 29.92 16.66 42.53
N ASP A 436 30.45 17.83 42.22
CA ASP A 436 29.74 18.85 41.45
C ASP A 436 29.61 18.46 39.98
N ARG A 437 30.57 17.71 39.41
CA ARG A 437 30.48 17.09 38.08
C ARG A 437 29.43 15.99 38.04
N PHE A 438 29.37 15.14 39.07
CA PHE A 438 28.31 14.15 39.21
C PHE A 438 26.94 14.80 39.37
N ARG A 439 26.82 15.87 40.18
CA ARG A 439 25.58 16.64 40.31
C ARG A 439 25.17 17.34 39.00
N ALA A 440 26.12 17.85 38.23
CA ALA A 440 25.83 18.45 36.93
C ALA A 440 25.29 17.42 35.95
N ARG A 441 25.94 16.25 35.84
CA ARG A 441 25.47 15.14 35.00
C ARG A 441 24.12 14.61 35.46
N LEU A 442 23.88 14.54 36.77
CA LEU A 442 22.59 14.14 37.33
C LEU A 442 21.48 15.12 36.91
N ARG A 443 21.72 16.43 37.04
CA ARG A 443 20.77 17.47 36.60
C ARG A 443 20.48 17.41 35.10
N GLU A 444 21.51 17.24 34.27
CA GLU A 444 21.34 17.11 32.82
C GLU A 444 20.49 15.88 32.46
N THR A 445 20.76 14.73 33.06
CA THR A 445 19.94 13.52 32.86
C THR A 445 18.52 13.68 33.40
N GLU A 446 18.33 14.40 34.50
CA GLU A 446 17.00 14.73 35.03
C GLU A 446 16.22 15.66 34.08
N GLU A 447 16.89 16.64 33.47
CA GLU A 447 16.29 17.51 32.46
C GLU A 447 15.92 16.77 31.17
N GLU A 448 16.78 15.87 30.69
CA GLU A 448 16.48 14.99 29.56
C GLU A 448 15.27 14.08 29.85
N ILE A 449 15.23 13.48 31.05
CA ILE A 449 14.08 12.70 31.51
C ILE A 449 12.82 13.59 31.57
N ARG A 450 12.93 14.84 32.03
CA ARG A 450 11.81 15.80 32.06
C ARG A 450 11.29 16.09 30.65
N ARG A 451 12.19 16.39 29.70
CA ARG A 451 11.83 16.66 28.29
C ARG A 451 11.21 15.44 27.60
N LEU A 452 11.75 14.24 27.85
CA LEU A 452 11.18 13.00 27.32
C LEU A 452 9.79 12.73 27.90
N LYS A 453 9.58 12.96 29.20
CA LYS A 453 8.26 12.86 29.83
C LYS A 453 7.27 13.86 29.25
N GLU A 454 7.68 15.11 29.03
CA GLU A 454 6.84 16.12 28.37
C GLU A 454 6.46 15.72 26.94
N LYS A 455 7.42 15.21 26.16
CA LYS A 455 7.18 14.72 24.79
C LYS A 455 6.25 13.51 24.76
N ILE A 456 6.41 12.56 25.70
CA ILE A 456 5.50 11.43 25.85
C ILE A 456 4.10 11.90 26.22
N GLY A 457 3.98 12.88 27.12
CA GLY A 457 2.70 13.52 27.47
C GLY A 457 2.02 14.11 26.24
N PHE A 458 2.73 14.98 25.51
CA PHE A 458 2.21 15.60 24.29
C PHE A 458 1.74 14.57 23.24
N LEU A 459 2.56 13.55 22.96
CA LEU A 459 2.19 12.50 22.00
C LEU A 459 1.01 11.65 22.49
N THR A 460 0.87 11.46 23.81
CA THR A 460 -0.27 10.74 24.39
C THR A 460 -1.55 11.55 24.24
N ASP A 461 -1.51 12.86 24.50
CA ASP A 461 -2.64 13.77 24.34
C ASP A 461 -3.07 13.88 22.87
N GLU A 462 -2.11 13.97 21.95
CA GLU A 462 -2.40 13.99 20.50
C GLU A 462 -3.00 12.66 20.03
N LEU A 463 -2.51 11.54 20.55
CA LEU A 463 -3.05 10.21 20.28
C LEU A 463 -4.47 10.03 20.86
N GLU A 464 -4.76 10.59 22.03
CA GLU A 464 -6.11 10.59 22.61
C GLU A 464 -7.06 11.49 21.81
N LYS A 465 -6.61 12.68 21.42
CA LYS A 465 -7.39 13.61 20.58
C LYS A 465 -7.74 13.00 19.23
N THR A 466 -6.76 12.40 18.55
CA THR A 466 -6.98 11.73 17.26
C THR A 466 -7.91 10.51 17.40
N LYS A 467 -7.79 9.73 18.48
CA LYS A 467 -8.76 8.67 18.78
C LYS A 467 -10.17 9.20 18.98
N ALA A 468 -10.35 10.29 19.74
CA ALA A 468 -11.64 10.90 19.97
C ALA A 468 -12.26 11.45 18.67
N ASP A 469 -11.45 12.08 17.82
CA ASP A 469 -11.89 12.59 16.53
C ASP A 469 -12.27 11.44 15.56
N ASN A 470 -11.52 10.33 15.57
CA ASN A 470 -11.86 9.13 14.79
C ASN A 470 -13.19 8.50 15.24
N VAL A 471 -13.46 8.43 16.55
CA VAL A 471 -14.75 7.93 17.08
C VAL A 471 -15.90 8.85 16.68
N LYS A 472 -15.71 10.19 16.73
CA LYS A 472 -16.71 11.14 16.24
C LYS A 472 -16.95 11.02 14.74
N LEU A 473 -15.90 10.80 13.96
CA LEU A 473 -16.00 10.60 12.51
C LEU A 473 -16.78 9.32 12.19
N TYR A 474 -16.50 8.22 12.90
CA TYR A 474 -17.28 6.99 12.81
C TYR A 474 -18.76 7.24 13.13
N GLY A 475 -19.06 7.98 14.19
CA GLY A 475 -20.44 8.37 14.52
C GLY A 475 -21.12 9.20 13.41
N LYS A 476 -20.40 10.14 12.78
CA LYS A 476 -20.92 10.92 11.64
C LYS A 476 -21.18 10.06 10.41
N ILE A 477 -20.25 9.15 10.08
CA ILE A 477 -20.40 8.20 8.96
C ILE A 477 -21.65 7.35 9.18
N ARG A 478 -21.81 6.78 10.38
CA ARG A 478 -22.98 6.00 10.76
C ARG A 478 -24.27 6.82 10.67
N TYR A 479 -24.27 8.04 11.19
CA TYR A 479 -25.44 8.93 11.11
C TYR A 479 -25.83 9.23 9.66
N VAL A 480 -24.85 9.48 8.78
CA VAL A 480 -25.10 9.70 7.35
C VAL A 480 -25.59 8.42 6.66
N GLN A 481 -25.02 7.26 6.98
CA GLN A 481 -25.47 5.96 6.47
C GLN A 481 -26.91 5.65 6.90
N ASP A 482 -27.24 5.85 8.18
CA ASP A 482 -28.60 5.65 8.72
C ASP A 482 -29.59 6.65 8.09
N TYR A 483 -29.20 7.91 7.89
CA TYR A 483 -30.04 8.93 7.24
C TYR A 483 -30.26 8.69 5.74
N ASN A 484 -29.25 8.15 5.04
CA ASN A 484 -29.40 7.72 3.65
C ASN A 484 -30.30 6.49 3.54
N HIS A 485 -30.24 5.58 4.52
CA HIS A 485 -31.15 4.43 4.58
C HIS A 485 -32.61 4.83 4.79
N ASP A 486 -32.88 5.89 5.56
CA ASP A 486 -34.25 6.38 5.84
C ASP A 486 -34.89 7.08 4.63
N LYS A 487 -34.10 7.66 3.70
CA LYS A 487 -34.63 8.24 2.46
C LYS A 487 -34.99 7.22 1.38
N VAL A 488 -34.56 5.96 1.50
CA VAL A 488 -34.77 4.91 0.49
C VAL A 488 -35.97 4.00 0.84
N VAL A 489 -36.80 4.37 1.83
CA VAL A 489 -38.04 3.63 2.11
C VAL A 489 -39.17 4.07 1.18
N SER A 490 -39.09 3.63 -0.09
CA SER A 490 -40.28 3.29 -0.85
C SER A 490 -39.96 2.20 -1.87
N ARG A 491 -40.50 1.01 -1.59
CA ARG A 491 -40.55 -0.22 -2.41
C ARG A 491 -39.26 -1.06 -2.47
N GLY A 492 -39.32 -2.22 -1.80
CA GLY A 492 -38.56 -3.41 -2.22
C GLY A 492 -37.80 -4.11 -1.11
N SER A 493 -38.20 -5.36 -0.84
CA SER A 493 -37.53 -6.44 -0.11
C SER A 493 -36.14 -6.18 0.49
N LYS A 494 -36.04 -6.27 1.82
CA LYS A 494 -34.77 -6.25 2.57
C LYS A 494 -33.87 -7.43 2.18
N LYS A 495 -32.80 -7.14 1.46
CA LYS A 495 -31.59 -7.97 1.40
C LYS A 495 -30.48 -7.16 2.07
N TYR A 496 -29.89 -7.69 3.14
CA TYR A 496 -28.69 -7.11 3.74
C TYR A 496 -27.59 -7.13 2.68
N VAL A 497 -27.28 -5.96 2.11
CA VAL A 497 -26.08 -5.75 1.30
C VAL A 497 -24.99 -5.41 2.31
N GLU A 498 -24.27 -6.44 2.72
CA GLU A 498 -22.98 -6.30 3.38
C GLU A 498 -22.00 -5.93 2.28
N ASP A 499 -21.51 -4.69 2.32
CA ASP A 499 -20.65 -4.06 1.32
C ASP A 499 -19.28 -4.76 1.33
N LEU A 500 -19.14 -5.75 0.46
CA LEU A 500 -18.06 -6.74 0.42
C LEU A 500 -16.81 -6.22 -0.32
N GLU A 501 -16.44 -4.94 -0.13
CA GLU A 501 -15.23 -4.34 -0.73
C GLU A 501 -14.23 -3.78 0.30
N SER A 502 -14.47 -4.00 1.60
CA SER A 502 -13.73 -3.39 2.73
C SER A 502 -12.81 -4.40 3.48
N GLY A 503 -12.23 -5.36 2.77
CA GLY A 503 -11.39 -6.43 3.37
C GLY A 503 -10.14 -5.96 4.15
N PHE A 504 -9.74 -4.69 4.03
CA PHE A 504 -8.61 -4.10 4.78
C PHE A 504 -9.04 -3.00 5.78
N SER A 505 -10.27 -2.47 5.68
CA SER A 505 -10.79 -1.41 6.58
C SER A 505 -11.57 -1.98 7.77
N SER A 506 -12.07 -3.21 7.67
CA SER A 506 -12.86 -3.89 8.71
C SER A 506 -12.21 -3.94 10.10
N ASP A 507 -10.89 -4.16 10.22
CA ASP A 507 -10.22 -4.25 11.52
C ASP A 507 -10.11 -2.88 12.23
N VAL A 508 -9.91 -1.81 11.45
CA VAL A 508 -9.84 -0.45 11.98
C VAL A 508 -11.24 0.04 12.32
N GLU A 509 -12.20 -0.22 11.44
CA GLU A 509 -13.60 0.14 11.61
C GLU A 509 -14.25 -0.61 12.78
N SER A 510 -14.01 -1.92 12.92
CA SER A 510 -14.52 -2.72 14.05
C SER A 510 -13.98 -2.25 15.40
N LYS A 511 -12.72 -1.80 15.45
CA LYS A 511 -12.12 -1.21 16.66
C LYS A 511 -12.83 0.07 17.07
N TYR A 512 -13.07 1.00 16.14
CA TYR A 512 -13.76 2.26 16.44
C TYR A 512 -15.27 2.07 16.64
N LYS A 513 -15.88 1.11 15.95
CA LYS A 513 -17.26 0.64 16.18
C LYS A 513 -17.47 0.18 17.61
N LYS A 514 -16.59 -0.69 18.10
CA LYS A 514 -16.66 -1.18 19.48
C LYS A 514 -16.51 -0.05 20.50
N ILE A 515 -15.54 0.86 20.28
CA ILE A 515 -15.33 2.01 21.17
C ILE A 515 -16.56 2.93 21.17
N TYR A 516 -17.17 3.17 20.00
CA TYR A 516 -18.38 3.97 19.85
C TYR A 516 -19.59 3.33 20.53
N GLU A 517 -19.81 2.02 20.34
CA GLU A 517 -20.89 1.26 20.97
C GLU A 517 -20.75 1.20 22.50
N ASP A 518 -19.52 1.03 23.00
CA ASP A 518 -19.21 1.05 24.43
C ASP A 518 -19.47 2.44 25.05
N ASP A 519 -19.18 3.53 24.33
CA ASP A 519 -19.44 4.91 24.79
C ASP A 519 -20.92 5.30 24.76
N ILE A 520 -21.69 4.77 23.79
CA ILE A 520 -23.14 5.05 23.66
C ILE A 520 -23.99 4.18 24.59
N ASN A 521 -23.50 3.01 24.99
CA ASN A 521 -24.27 2.10 25.82
C ASN A 521 -24.39 2.61 27.26
N PRO A 522 -25.59 3.03 27.72
CA PRO A 522 -25.77 3.59 29.06
C PRO A 522 -25.48 2.56 30.16
N PHE A 523 -25.61 1.25 29.88
CA PHE A 523 -25.31 0.18 30.83
C PHE A 523 -23.82 -0.12 30.93
N ALA A 524 -23.04 0.09 29.86
CA ALA A 524 -21.59 -0.02 29.90
C ALA A 524 -20.98 1.13 30.73
N ALA A 525 -21.45 2.35 30.48
CA ALA A 525 -21.09 3.53 31.28
C ALA A 525 -21.50 3.37 32.75
N PHE A 526 -22.72 2.87 33.01
CA PHE A 526 -23.21 2.62 34.37
C PHE A 526 -22.42 1.53 35.09
N SER A 527 -22.18 0.37 34.46
CA SER A 527 -21.42 -0.72 35.08
C SER A 527 -19.95 -0.35 35.33
N LYS A 528 -19.35 0.47 34.47
CA LYS A 528 -18.01 1.04 34.69
C LYS A 528 -18.01 2.00 35.87
N LYS A 529 -18.98 2.91 35.93
CA LYS A 529 -19.15 3.87 37.03
C LYS A 529 -19.41 3.16 38.36
N GLU A 530 -20.25 2.13 38.37
CA GLU A 530 -20.55 1.31 39.54
C GLU A 530 -19.28 0.58 40.02
N ARG A 531 -18.51 -0.02 39.10
CA ARG A 531 -17.23 -0.67 39.44
C ARG A 531 -16.22 0.32 40.01
N GLU A 532 -16.13 1.52 39.45
CA GLU A 532 -15.28 2.60 39.97
C GLU A 532 -15.74 3.09 41.33
N GLN A 533 -17.05 3.15 41.58
CA GLN A 533 -17.63 3.52 42.86
C GLN A 533 -17.33 2.46 43.92
N ARG A 534 -17.52 1.17 43.60
CA ARG A 534 -17.08 0.06 44.47
C ARG A 534 -15.59 0.11 44.78
N ILE A 535 -14.73 0.49 43.82
CA ILE A 535 -13.28 0.65 44.05
C ILE A 535 -12.98 1.90 44.90
N LYS A 536 -13.79 2.95 44.79
CA LYS A 536 -13.67 4.16 45.60
C LYS A 536 -14.11 3.92 47.05
N ASP A 537 -15.12 3.07 47.25
CA ASP A 537 -15.67 2.68 48.55
C ASP A 537 -14.79 1.66 49.30
N LEU A 538 -13.78 1.08 48.65
CA LEU A 538 -12.77 0.25 49.32
C LEU A 538 -11.86 1.11 50.21
N GLY A 539 -11.60 0.62 51.43
CA GLY A 539 -10.66 1.24 52.36
C GLY A 539 -9.24 1.34 51.76
N ILE A 540 -8.45 2.29 52.28
CA ILE A 540 -7.09 2.58 51.77
C ILE A 540 -6.22 1.32 51.67
N ARG A 541 -6.34 0.40 52.65
CA ARG A 541 -5.61 -0.88 52.67
C ARG A 541 -6.07 -1.82 51.55
N ASP A 542 -7.37 -1.96 51.34
CA ASP A 542 -7.93 -2.82 50.29
C ASP A 542 -7.64 -2.26 48.90
N ARG A 543 -7.60 -0.92 48.75
CA ARG A 543 -7.22 -0.28 47.49
C ARG A 543 -5.76 -0.58 47.11
N ILE A 544 -4.85 -0.54 48.08
CA ILE A 544 -3.42 -0.86 47.87
C ILE A 544 -3.25 -2.34 47.54
N THR A 545 -3.96 -3.23 48.25
CA THR A 545 -3.91 -4.68 47.96
C THR A 545 -4.47 -5.00 46.58
N LEU A 546 -5.58 -4.37 46.18
CA LEU A 546 -6.21 -4.60 44.89
C LEU A 546 -5.40 -3.98 43.74
N SER A 547 -4.75 -2.84 43.96
CA SER A 547 -3.83 -2.25 42.97
C SER A 547 -2.54 -3.06 42.83
N SER A 548 -1.96 -3.51 43.96
CA SER A 548 -0.78 -4.38 43.98
C SER A 548 -1.07 -5.73 43.34
N GLY A 549 -2.23 -6.33 43.66
CA GLY A 549 -2.71 -7.57 43.04
C GLY A 549 -2.93 -7.42 41.54
N ARG A 550 -3.56 -6.33 41.08
CA ARG A 550 -3.71 -6.07 39.63
C ARG A 550 -2.37 -5.83 38.94
N PHE A 551 -1.43 -5.15 39.57
CA PHE A 551 -0.10 -4.90 39.02
C PHE A 551 0.70 -6.21 38.89
N LEU A 552 0.66 -7.04 39.93
CA LEU A 552 1.31 -8.35 39.94
C LEU A 552 0.68 -9.31 38.92
N LEU A 553 -0.66 -9.36 38.80
CA LEU A 553 -1.33 -10.29 37.87
C LEU A 553 -1.37 -9.76 36.42
N GLY A 554 -1.42 -8.45 36.22
CA GLY A 554 -1.61 -7.83 34.91
C GLY A 554 -0.33 -7.77 34.06
N ASN A 555 0.85 -7.72 34.69
CA ASN A 555 2.11 -7.58 33.98
C ASN A 555 2.90 -8.90 33.98
N LYS A 556 3.27 -9.41 32.80
CA LYS A 556 4.09 -10.63 32.65
C LYS A 556 5.43 -10.52 33.39
N TYR A 557 6.06 -9.35 33.36
CA TYR A 557 7.34 -9.13 34.02
C TYR A 557 7.20 -9.07 35.55
N ALA A 558 6.10 -8.51 36.07
CA ALA A 558 5.85 -8.47 37.51
C ALA A 558 5.59 -9.88 38.08
N ARG A 559 4.90 -10.76 37.32
CA ARG A 559 4.73 -12.17 37.69
C ARG A 559 6.06 -12.91 37.75
N THR A 560 6.89 -12.75 36.72
CA THR A 560 8.22 -13.38 36.66
C THR A 560 9.13 -12.85 37.77
N PHE A 561 9.13 -11.54 38.02
CA PHE A 561 9.88 -10.93 39.11
C PHE A 561 9.43 -11.44 40.49
N ALA A 562 8.12 -11.49 40.76
CA ALA A 562 7.59 -12.02 42.02
C ALA A 562 7.96 -13.50 42.21
N PHE A 563 7.90 -14.31 41.15
CA PHE A 563 8.32 -15.70 41.18
C PHE A 563 9.81 -15.84 41.55
N PHE A 564 10.70 -15.14 40.86
CA PHE A 564 12.14 -15.18 41.19
C PHE A 564 12.46 -14.55 42.54
N TYR A 565 11.74 -13.51 42.96
CA TYR A 565 11.86 -12.91 44.28
C TYR A 565 11.47 -13.91 45.38
N THR A 566 10.38 -14.67 45.21
CA THR A 566 10.02 -15.72 46.16
C THR A 566 11.07 -16.82 46.22
N ILE A 567 11.60 -17.27 45.08
CA ILE A 567 12.67 -18.28 45.04
C ILE A 567 13.94 -17.74 45.72
N GLY A 568 14.36 -16.52 45.40
CA GLY A 568 15.52 -15.87 46.00
C GLY A 568 15.39 -15.71 47.51
N LEU A 569 14.19 -15.38 48.00
CA LEU A 569 13.92 -15.30 49.43
C LEU A 569 14.02 -16.68 50.10
N HIS A 570 13.51 -17.74 49.47
CA HIS A 570 13.67 -19.10 49.99
C HIS A 570 15.14 -19.53 50.01
N VAL A 571 15.91 -19.24 48.96
CA VAL A 571 17.37 -19.51 48.91
C VAL A 571 18.10 -18.73 50.00
N LEU A 572 17.75 -17.46 50.22
CA LEU A 572 18.35 -16.62 51.26
C LEU A 572 18.06 -17.17 52.66
N VAL A 573 16.81 -17.52 52.94
CA VAL A 573 16.42 -18.14 54.22
C VAL A 573 17.15 -19.46 54.41
N PHE A 574 17.21 -20.31 53.37
CA PHE A 574 17.91 -21.59 53.41
C PHE A 574 19.42 -21.41 53.66
N THR A 575 20.03 -20.41 53.02
CA THR A 575 21.45 -20.07 53.22
C THR A 575 21.70 -19.52 54.62
N CYS A 576 20.78 -18.71 55.15
CA CYS A 576 20.87 -18.18 56.50
C CYS A 576 20.75 -19.31 57.55
N LEU A 577 19.79 -20.22 57.36
CA LEU A 577 19.63 -21.41 58.20
C LEU A 577 20.84 -22.36 58.08
N TYR A 578 21.39 -22.53 56.87
CA TYR A 578 22.58 -23.33 56.63
C TYR A 578 23.82 -22.73 57.31
N ARG A 579 24.03 -21.42 57.20
CA ARG A 579 25.09 -20.70 57.92
C ARG A 579 24.91 -20.83 59.43
N MET A 580 23.71 -20.65 59.94
CA MET A 580 23.42 -20.75 61.37
C MET A 580 23.62 -22.18 61.89
N SER A 581 23.27 -23.19 61.10
CA SER A 581 23.59 -24.60 61.33
C SER A 581 25.10 -24.85 61.30
N ALA A 582 25.83 -24.33 60.31
CA ALA A 582 27.27 -24.49 60.18
C ALA A 582 28.04 -23.81 61.34
N TYR A 583 27.60 -22.63 61.78
CA TYR A 583 28.14 -21.97 62.98
C TYR A 583 27.80 -22.74 64.26
N SER A 584 26.61 -23.33 64.35
CA SER A 584 26.24 -24.21 65.47
C SER A 584 27.08 -25.50 65.50
N TYR A 585 27.46 -26.03 64.34
CA TYR A 585 28.37 -27.18 64.21
C TYR A 585 29.81 -26.83 64.59
N LEU A 586 30.32 -25.66 64.15
CA LEU A 586 31.68 -25.22 64.51
C LEU A 586 31.79 -24.88 66.01
N SER A 587 30.75 -24.32 66.62
CA SER A 587 30.72 -24.02 68.06
C SER A 587 30.75 -25.28 68.93
N HIS A 588 30.30 -26.43 68.42
CA HIS A 588 30.36 -27.71 69.11
C HIS A 588 31.61 -28.54 68.76
N GLY A 589 32.32 -28.22 67.68
CA GLY A 589 33.52 -28.96 67.23
C GLY A 589 34.83 -28.53 67.89
N ALA A 590 34.91 -27.34 68.49
CA ALA A 590 36.15 -26.80 69.04
C ALA A 590 36.53 -27.37 70.43
N GLU A 591 35.62 -28.04 71.15
CA GLU A 591 35.95 -28.68 72.44
C GLU A 591 36.58 -30.08 72.30
N GLU A 592 36.39 -30.77 71.17
CA GLU A 592 36.87 -32.15 71.01
C GLU A 592 38.31 -32.26 70.47
N THR A 593 38.85 -31.21 69.84
CA THR A 593 40.14 -31.29 69.12
C THR A 593 41.37 -30.83 69.91
N LEU A 594 41.21 -30.21 71.08
CA LEU A 594 42.32 -29.57 71.81
C LEU A 594 43.00 -30.46 72.88
N MET A 595 42.54 -31.69 73.10
CA MET A 595 43.07 -32.57 74.17
C MET A 595 43.96 -33.73 73.68
N THR A 596 44.12 -33.92 72.37
CA THR A 596 44.78 -35.13 71.82
C THR A 596 46.20 -34.92 71.28
N GLU A 597 46.71 -33.69 71.16
CA GLU A 597 48.01 -33.43 70.51
C GLU A 597 49.21 -33.18 71.46
N ALA A 598 49.01 -33.15 72.77
CA ALA A 598 50.08 -32.82 73.72
C ALA A 598 50.55 -34.03 74.54
N THR A 599 51.18 -35.04 73.92
CA THR A 599 52.29 -35.83 74.51
C THR A 599 52.72 -36.93 73.55
N THR A 600 53.82 -36.76 72.83
CA THR A 600 54.90 -37.76 72.65
C THR A 600 55.89 -37.30 71.58
N ASN A 601 57.06 -36.84 72.03
CA ASN A 601 58.34 -36.98 71.32
C ASN A 601 59.46 -36.71 72.33
N LEU A 602 60.29 -37.72 72.65
CA LEU A 602 61.76 -37.72 72.55
C LEU A 602 62.38 -39.01 73.16
N PRO A 603 63.61 -39.39 72.73
CA PRO A 603 64.05 -40.79 72.55
C PRO A 603 65.33 -41.16 73.36
N HIS A 604 65.94 -42.29 72.97
CA HIS A 604 67.16 -42.98 73.48
C HIS A 604 66.88 -44.00 74.59
N GLY A 605 67.32 -45.26 74.53
CA GLY A 605 68.44 -45.83 73.79
C GLY A 605 69.49 -46.33 74.78
N LEU A 606 69.21 -47.44 75.47
CA LEU A 606 70.09 -48.53 75.94
C LEU A 606 69.30 -49.47 76.86
#